data_AF-A0A3L7VQY0-F1
#
_entry.id   AF-A0A3L7VQY0-F1
#
_cell.length_a   1.000
_cell.length_b   1.000
_cell.length_c   1.000
_cell.angle_alpha   90.00
_cell.angle_beta   90.00
_cell.angle_gamma   90.00
#
_symmetry.space_group_name_H-M   'P 1'
#
loop_
_entity.id
_entity.type
_entity.pdbx_description
1 polymer ?
#
loop_
_entity_poly.entity_id
_entity_poly.type
_entity_poly.pdbx_seq_one_letter_code
_entity_poly.pdbx_strand_id
1 'polypeptide(L)'
;MVHFGSISDDYGLATYINTKLDLPTQRSSLINFFDGMRKLHPGMTEMERRESGELAFEEDRDQGSYRWVTVEPRRFAAGFMNPPDLEAADKMALSALDLAPYHLDISPIDCEA
;
A
#
# COMPACT_ATOMS: atom_id res chain seq x y z
N MET A 1 8.51 25.62 -6.34
CA MET A 1 7.52 24.54 -6.19
C MET A 1 6.77 24.82 -4.89
N VAL A 2 5.45 24.90 -4.89
CA VAL A 2 4.69 25.18 -3.66
C VAL A 2 4.73 23.92 -2.80
N HIS A 3 5.18 24.03 -1.55
CA HIS A 3 5.17 22.92 -0.62
C HIS A 3 3.72 22.64 -0.23
N PHE A 4 3.19 21.43 -0.47
CA PHE A 4 1.77 21.13 -0.23
C PHE A 4 1.35 21.38 1.22
N GLY A 5 2.25 21.17 2.18
CA GLY A 5 2.03 21.51 3.60
C GLY A 5 1.87 23.01 3.91
N SER A 6 2.00 23.91 2.92
CA SER A 6 1.70 25.34 3.09
C SER A 6 0.25 25.70 2.76
N ILE A 7 -0.50 24.79 2.13
CA ILE A 7 -1.89 24.99 1.68
C ILE A 7 -2.84 23.88 2.13
N SER A 8 -2.33 22.84 2.79
CA SER A 8 -3.09 21.71 3.31
C SER A 8 -2.48 21.26 4.63
N ASP A 9 -3.33 20.98 5.63
CA ASP A 9 -2.89 20.46 6.93
C ASP A 9 -2.45 19.00 6.80
N ASP A 10 -3.17 18.22 5.98
CA ASP A 10 -2.83 16.84 5.62
C ASP A 10 -2.89 16.66 4.10
N TYR A 11 -2.01 15.81 3.55
CA TYR A 11 -2.06 15.37 2.17
C TYR A 11 -1.53 13.95 2.04
N GLY A 12 -1.97 13.22 1.02
CA GLY A 12 -1.50 11.86 0.80
C GLY A 12 -1.62 11.46 -0.65
N LEU A 13 -0.82 10.47 -1.03
CA LEU A 13 -0.92 9.83 -2.34
C LEU A 13 -1.34 8.38 -2.12
N ALA A 14 -2.33 7.95 -2.89
CA ALA A 14 -2.81 6.58 -2.88
C ALA A 14 -2.84 6.04 -4.31
N THR A 15 -2.41 4.79 -4.46
CA THR A 15 -2.46 4.02 -5.71
C THR A 15 -3.34 2.81 -5.49
N TYR A 16 -4.16 2.49 -6.49
CA TYR A 16 -5.10 1.38 -6.46
C TYR A 16 -4.92 0.52 -7.71
N ILE A 17 -4.93 -0.80 -7.53
CA ILE A 17 -5.11 -1.77 -8.61
C ILE A 17 -6.39 -2.53 -8.32
N ASN A 18 -7.35 -2.45 -9.24
CA ASN A 18 -8.57 -3.26 -9.18
C ASN A 18 -8.43 -4.46 -10.11
N THR A 19 -8.90 -5.61 -9.66
CA THR A 19 -8.83 -6.88 -10.39
C THR A 19 -10.22 -7.45 -10.65
N LYS A 20 -10.40 -8.15 -11.77
CA LYS A 20 -11.67 -8.81 -12.09
C LYS A 20 -11.88 -10.05 -11.22
N LEU A 21 -10.80 -10.75 -10.91
CA LEU A 21 -10.77 -11.92 -10.03
C LEU A 21 -10.33 -11.54 -8.60
N ASP A 22 -10.62 -12.44 -7.65
CA ASP A 22 -10.21 -12.25 -6.26
C ASP A 22 -8.69 -12.43 -6.09
N LEU A 23 -8.05 -11.52 -5.37
CA LEU A 23 -6.65 -11.58 -4.96
C LEU A 23 -6.39 -12.76 -4.01
N PRO A 24 -5.14 -13.27 -3.97
CA PRO A 24 -4.78 -14.38 -3.09
C PRO A 24 -5.02 -14.08 -1.62
N THR A 25 -5.70 -15.01 -0.95
CA THR A 25 -5.88 -15.00 0.52
C THR A 25 -4.93 -15.97 1.22
N GLN A 26 -4.03 -16.61 0.46
CA GLN A 26 -3.10 -17.60 0.99
C GLN A 26 -2.07 -16.92 1.89
N ARG A 27 -1.93 -17.44 3.12
CA ARG A 27 -1.04 -16.86 4.14
C ARG A 27 0.38 -16.65 3.65
N SER A 28 0.96 -17.62 2.95
CA SER A 28 2.35 -17.52 2.47
C SER A 28 2.56 -16.34 1.52
N SER A 29 1.64 -16.15 0.58
CA SER A 29 1.68 -15.07 -0.41
C SER A 29 1.61 -13.69 0.28
N LEU A 30 0.65 -13.53 1.18
CA LEU A 30 0.44 -12.30 1.95
C LEU A 30 1.63 -11.98 2.86
N ILE A 31 2.15 -12.98 3.58
CA ILE A 31 3.31 -12.79 4.47
C ILE A 31 4.56 -12.43 3.67
N ASN A 32 4.81 -13.10 2.53
CA ASN A 32 5.95 -12.77 1.68
C ASN A 32 5.87 -11.34 1.14
N PHE A 33 4.67 -10.90 0.73
CA PHE A 33 4.43 -9.53 0.30
C PHE A 33 4.71 -8.52 1.42
N PHE A 34 4.12 -8.69 2.60
CA PHE A 34 4.32 -7.77 3.73
C PHE A 34 5.76 -7.76 4.25
N ASP A 35 6.45 -8.90 4.27
CA ASP A 35 7.88 -8.94 4.59
C ASP A 35 8.73 -8.21 3.55
N GLY A 36 8.35 -8.29 2.27
CA GLY A 36 8.96 -7.49 1.19
C GLY A 36 8.79 -6.00 1.44
N MET A 37 7.55 -5.56 1.73
CA MET A 37 7.25 -4.18 2.06
C MET A 37 8.03 -3.69 3.28
N ARG A 38 8.07 -4.47 4.37
CA ARG A 38 8.82 -4.14 5.59
C ARG A 38 10.33 -4.03 5.34
N LYS A 39 10.91 -4.83 4.45
CA LYS A 39 12.33 -4.71 4.09
C LYS A 39 12.64 -3.38 3.39
N LEU A 40 11.71 -2.87 2.58
CA LEU A 40 11.85 -1.58 1.90
C LEU A 40 11.47 -0.40 2.81
N HIS A 41 10.51 -0.61 3.70
CA HIS A 41 9.92 0.37 4.61
C HIS A 41 9.84 -0.22 6.04
N PRO A 42 10.93 -0.16 6.84
CA PRO A 42 10.99 -0.82 8.14
C PRO A 42 9.98 -0.32 9.20
N GLY A 43 9.37 0.85 8.98
CA GLY A 43 8.33 1.40 9.84
C GLY A 43 6.98 0.68 9.71
N MET A 44 6.78 -0.10 8.64
CA MET A 44 5.55 -0.88 8.44
C MET A 44 5.60 -2.09 9.36
N THR A 45 4.79 -2.07 10.42
CA THR A 45 4.82 -3.09 11.48
C THR A 45 3.45 -3.55 11.92
N GLU A 46 2.40 -2.80 11.62
CA GLU A 46 1.05 -3.07 12.10
C GLU A 46 0.26 -3.83 11.03
N MET A 47 0.12 -5.14 11.21
CA MET A 47 -0.70 -5.99 10.35
C MET A 47 -2.03 -6.29 11.01
N GLU A 48 -3.12 -5.92 10.35
CA GLU A 48 -4.48 -6.12 10.84
C GLU A 48 -5.35 -6.79 9.78
N ARG A 49 -6.25 -7.68 10.21
CA ARG A 49 -7.40 -8.09 9.38
C ARG A 49 -8.63 -7.36 9.88
N ARG A 50 -9.18 -6.47 9.07
CA ARG A 50 -10.38 -5.70 9.46
C ARG A 50 -11.64 -6.56 9.29
N GLU A 51 -12.73 -6.11 9.92
CA GLU A 51 -14.02 -6.81 9.91
C GLU A 51 -14.59 -6.99 8.49
N SER A 52 -14.27 -6.08 7.57
CA SER A 52 -14.61 -6.16 6.14
C SER A 52 -13.92 -7.31 5.40
N GLY A 53 -12.96 -7.99 6.04
CA GLY A 53 -12.15 -9.05 5.45
C GLY A 53 -10.85 -8.56 4.80
N GLU A 54 -10.67 -7.24 4.68
CA GLU A 54 -9.46 -6.64 4.15
C GLU A 54 -8.27 -6.85 5.10
N LEU A 55 -7.10 -7.04 4.52
CA LEU A 55 -5.84 -7.07 5.24
C LEU A 55 -5.14 -5.74 5.09
N ALA A 56 -4.85 -5.08 6.19
CA ALA A 56 -4.08 -3.86 6.23
C ALA A 56 -2.67 -4.14 6.78
N PHE A 57 -1.68 -3.46 6.22
CA PHE A 57 -0.34 -3.41 6.76
C PHE A 57 0.16 -1.97 6.74
N GLU A 58 0.39 -1.40 7.93
CA GLU A 58 0.52 0.03 8.12
C GLU A 58 1.72 0.37 9.02
N GLU A 59 2.22 1.59 8.88
CA GLU A 59 3.05 2.24 9.91
C GLU A 59 2.13 2.84 10.99
N ASP A 60 2.69 3.09 12.17
CA ASP A 60 2.00 3.74 13.28
C ASP A 60 1.44 5.12 12.85
N ARG A 61 0.12 5.26 12.97
CA ARG A 61 -0.63 6.43 12.49
C ARG A 61 -0.45 7.65 13.41
N ASP A 62 -0.06 7.44 14.67
CA ASP A 62 0.14 8.52 15.64
C ASP A 62 1.36 9.39 15.29
N GLN A 63 2.23 8.91 14.39
CA GLN A 63 3.39 9.65 13.88
C GLN A 63 3.00 10.79 12.92
N GLY A 64 1.76 10.83 12.44
CA GLY A 64 1.25 11.85 11.52
C GLY A 64 1.73 11.72 10.07
N SER A 65 2.81 10.97 9.82
CA SER A 65 3.30 10.59 8.48
C SER A 65 3.46 9.08 8.45
N TYR A 66 2.68 8.40 7.62
CA TYR A 66 2.60 6.93 7.66
C TYR A 66 2.25 6.33 6.31
N ARG A 67 2.90 5.21 6.00
CA ARG A 67 2.61 4.36 4.85
C ARG A 67 1.61 3.28 5.21
N TRP A 68 0.87 2.84 4.22
CA TRP A 68 -0.07 1.74 4.37
C TRP A 68 -0.22 0.99 3.06
N VAL A 69 -0.58 -0.28 3.16
CA VAL A 69 -1.09 -1.10 2.06
C VAL A 69 -2.32 -1.86 2.52
N THR A 70 -3.28 -2.05 1.63
CA THR A 70 -4.42 -2.95 1.87
C THR A 70 -4.57 -3.98 0.75
N VAL A 71 -4.94 -5.19 1.15
CA VAL A 71 -5.33 -6.28 0.24
C VAL A 71 -6.78 -6.62 0.54
N GLU A 72 -7.65 -6.24 -0.38
CA GLU A 72 -9.08 -6.54 -0.40
C GLU A 72 -9.36 -7.64 -1.45
N PRO A 73 -10.55 -8.27 -1.46
CA PRO A 73 -10.84 -9.32 -2.42
C PRO A 73 -10.54 -8.92 -3.87
N ARG A 74 -10.92 -7.73 -4.33
CA ARG A 74 -10.72 -7.32 -5.73
C ARG A 74 -9.93 -6.02 -5.89
N ARG A 75 -9.17 -5.65 -4.86
CA ARG A 75 -8.42 -4.40 -4.84
C ARG A 75 -7.15 -4.52 -4.02
N PHE A 76 -6.05 -4.12 -4.61
CA PHE A 76 -4.83 -3.78 -3.90
C PHE A 76 -4.73 -2.26 -3.81
N ALA A 77 -4.39 -1.74 -2.63
CA ALA A 77 -4.16 -0.33 -2.44
C ALA A 77 -2.86 -0.09 -1.66
N ALA A 78 -2.19 1.01 -1.98
CA ALA A 78 -1.00 1.47 -1.30
C ALA A 78 -1.07 2.98 -1.15
N GLY A 79 -0.57 3.51 -0.04
CA GLY A 79 -0.54 4.95 0.14
C GLY A 79 0.50 5.42 1.14
N PHE A 80 0.73 6.73 1.10
CA PHE A 80 1.58 7.44 2.04
C PHE A 80 0.90 8.75 2.44
N MET A 81 0.51 8.84 3.72
CA MET A 81 -0.03 10.04 4.33
C MET A 81 1.10 10.94 4.82
N ASN A 82 0.95 12.23 4.55
CA ASN A 82 1.89 13.31 4.84
C ASN A 82 3.34 12.94 4.52
N PRO A 83 3.63 12.56 3.25
CA PRO A 83 4.99 12.22 2.88
C PRO A 83 5.91 13.45 3.06
N PRO A 84 7.21 13.26 3.31
CA PRO A 84 8.14 14.38 3.45
C PRO A 84 8.28 15.19 2.14
N ASP A 85 8.13 14.51 1.01
CA ASP A 85 8.11 15.07 -0.34
C ASP A 85 7.38 14.11 -1.30
N LEU A 86 7.12 14.58 -2.53
CA LEU A 86 6.45 13.77 -3.56
C LEU A 86 7.31 12.58 -4.02
N GLU A 87 8.63 12.71 -4.01
CA GLU A 87 9.54 11.64 -4.42
C GLU A 87 9.44 10.43 -3.47
N ALA A 88 9.28 10.68 -2.17
CA ALA A 88 9.05 9.65 -1.18
C ALA A 88 7.68 8.96 -1.36
N ALA A 89 6.67 9.69 -1.80
CA ALA A 89 5.36 9.13 -2.14
C ALA A 89 5.44 8.24 -3.39
N ASP A 90 6.11 8.71 -4.44
CA ASP A 90 6.35 7.92 -5.67
C ASP A 90 7.15 6.66 -5.36
N LYS A 91 8.19 6.76 -4.54
CA LYS A 91 8.99 5.60 -4.12
C LYS A 91 8.15 4.57 -3.37
N MET A 92 7.21 5.00 -2.51
CA MET A 92 6.28 4.08 -1.85
C MET A 92 5.37 3.38 -2.87
N ALA A 93 4.76 4.15 -3.78
CA ALA A 93 3.88 3.61 -4.82
C ALA A 93 4.62 2.60 -5.72
N LEU A 94 5.81 2.96 -6.21
CA LEU A 94 6.63 2.09 -7.05
C LEU A 94 7.08 0.82 -6.32
N SER A 95 7.51 0.93 -5.05
CA SER A 95 7.89 -0.24 -4.24
C SER A 95 6.72 -1.23 -4.08
N ALA A 96 5.52 -0.70 -3.84
CA ALA A 96 4.31 -1.49 -3.75
C ALA A 96 3.96 -2.17 -5.09
N LEU A 97 4.03 -1.42 -6.20
CA LEU A 97 3.75 -1.93 -7.55
C LEU A 97 4.81 -2.91 -8.06
N ASP A 98 6.06 -2.82 -7.60
CA ASP A 98 7.12 -3.77 -7.93
C ASP A 98 6.92 -5.12 -7.21
N LEU A 99 6.38 -5.10 -5.97
CA LEU A 99 6.21 -6.32 -5.18
C LEU A 99 4.84 -7.00 -5.40
N ALA A 100 3.78 -6.22 -5.55
CA ALA A 100 2.41 -6.73 -5.58
C ALA A 100 2.16 -7.77 -6.70
N PRO A 101 2.62 -7.60 -7.96
CA PRO A 101 2.41 -8.58 -9.02
C PRO A 101 2.95 -9.97 -8.73
N TYR A 102 4.11 -10.06 -8.09
CA TYR A 102 4.77 -11.34 -7.84
C TYR A 102 4.25 -12.09 -6.63
N HIS A 103 3.64 -11.38 -5.68
CA HIS A 103 3.15 -11.98 -4.44
C HIS A 103 1.63 -12.05 -4.34
N LEU A 104 0.90 -11.20 -5.06
CA LEU A 104 -0.56 -11.12 -5.04
C LEU A 104 -1.19 -11.59 -6.36
N ASP A 105 -0.42 -12.32 -7.20
CA ASP A 105 -0.86 -12.86 -8.48
C ASP A 105 -1.53 -11.82 -9.41
N ILE A 106 -1.18 -10.54 -9.26
CA ILE A 106 -1.73 -9.47 -10.08
C ILE A 106 -1.13 -9.55 -11.48
N SER A 107 -2.00 -9.65 -12.47
CA SER A 107 -1.64 -9.72 -13.88
C SER A 107 -2.35 -8.63 -14.70
N PRO A 108 -1.69 -8.03 -15.72
CA PRO A 108 -2.31 -7.02 -16.58
C PRO A 108 -3.62 -7.48 -17.25
N ILE A 109 -3.79 -8.78 -17.50
CA ILE A 109 -5.02 -9.31 -18.10
C ILE A 109 -6.24 -9.21 -17.16
N ASP A 110 -5.96 -9.26 -15.85
CA ASP A 110 -6.95 -9.27 -14.79
C ASP A 110 -7.22 -7.86 -14.24
N CYS A 111 -6.36 -6.89 -14.56
CA CYS A 111 -6.56 -5.50 -14.15
C CYS A 111 -7.79 -4.87 -14.85
N GLU A 112 -8.56 -4.10 -14.09
CA GLU A 112 -9.61 -3.23 -14.61
C GLU A 112 -9.01 -1.92 -15.18
N ALA A 113 -9.68 -1.35 -16.19
CA ALA A 113 -9.23 -0.16 -16.92
C ALA A 113 -9.87 1.12 -16.38
#